data_AF-A0A1A8MFX2-F1
#
_entry.id   AF-A0A1A8MFX2-F1
#
_cell.length_a   1.000
_cell.length_b   1.000
_cell.length_c   1.000
_cell.angle_alpha   90.00
_cell.angle_beta   90.00
_cell.angle_gamma   90.00
#
_symmetry.space_group_name_H-M   'P 1'
#
loop_
_entity.id
_entity.type
_entity.pdbx_description
1 polymer ?
#
loop_
_entity_poly.entity_id
_entity_poly.type
_entity_poly.pdbx_seq_one_letter_code
_entity_poly.pdbx_strand_id
1 'polypeptide(L)' 'QMVESPRFKPSGEDKKDRRNNRVIPYVAGVSEKLRRVFSKHNISVYFRPSNTLRQKLVHPKDKTPKHKLNNVVCAVQC' A
#
# COMPACT_ATOMS: atom_id res chain seq x y z
N GLN A 1 -16.50 9.63 -10.07
CA GLN A 1 -15.44 9.74 -11.09
C GLN A 1 -14.12 9.42 -10.40
N MET A 2 -13.46 8.34 -10.82
CA MET A 2 -12.19 7.91 -10.23
C MET A 2 -11.10 8.81 -10.80
N VAL A 3 -10.60 9.75 -9.99
CA VAL A 3 -9.55 10.68 -10.41
C VAL A 3 -8.30 9.86 -10.67
N GLU A 4 -7.99 9.64 -11.94
CA GLU A 4 -6.77 8.94 -12.35
C GLU A 4 -5.59 9.81 -11.94
N SER A 5 -4.88 9.43 -10.88
CA SER A 5 -3.66 10.12 -10.45
C SER A 5 -2.69 10.21 -11.64
N PRO A 6 -2.08 11.38 -11.92
CA PRO A 6 -1.21 11.53 -13.07
C PRO A 6 -0.09 10.49 -13.03
N ARG A 7 -0.03 9.61 -14.03
CA ARG A 7 1.09 8.68 -14.22
C ARG A 7 2.30 9.47 -14.68
N PHE A 8 3.02 10.06 -13.72
CA PHE A 8 4.28 10.73 -13.96
C PHE A 8 5.32 9.72 -14.44
N LYS A 9 5.70 9.81 -15.72
CA LYS A 9 6.85 9.07 -16.27
C LYS A 9 8.11 9.90 -15.99
N PRO A 10 9.03 9.43 -15.13
CA PRO A 10 10.30 10.14 -14.98
C PRO A 10 11.08 9.99 -16.29
N SER A 11 11.31 11.13 -16.95
CA SER A 11 12.28 11.27 -18.03
C SER A 11 13.69 11.24 -17.45
N GLY A 12 14.57 10.45 -18.04
CA GLY A 12 16.01 10.53 -17.80
C GLY A 12 16.56 9.40 -16.93
N GLU A 13 17.26 8.49 -17.61
CA GLU A 13 18.34 7.61 -17.16
C GLU A 13 18.79 7.73 -15.68
N ASP A 14 18.29 6.86 -14.81
CA ASP A 14 18.88 6.61 -13.49
C ASP A 14 19.36 5.16 -13.39
N LYS A 15 20.52 4.88 -13.99
CA LYS A 15 21.32 3.70 -13.61
C LYS A 15 21.97 3.98 -12.25
N LYS A 16 21.19 4.02 -11.18
CA LYS A 16 21.71 4.13 -9.81
C LYS A 16 21.18 2.99 -8.95
N ASP A 17 22.12 2.11 -8.60
CA ASP A 17 22.05 1.01 -7.65
C ASP A 17 20.67 0.43 -7.33
N ARG A 18 20.40 -0.74 -7.92
CA ARG A 18 19.22 -1.61 -7.68
C ARG A 18 19.01 -2.03 -6.20
N ARG A 19 19.83 -1.56 -5.26
CA ARG A 19 19.88 -2.08 -3.88
C ARG A 19 19.03 -1.31 -2.87
N ASN A 20 18.67 -0.05 -3.09
CA ASN A 20 18.08 0.78 -2.02
C ASN A 20 16.78 1.54 -2.33
N ASN A 21 16.13 1.28 -3.47
CA ASN A 21 14.87 1.97 -3.78
C ASN A 21 13.77 1.55 -2.80
N ARG A 22 13.39 2.46 -1.87
CA ARG A 22 12.34 2.22 -0.88
C ARG A 22 10.97 2.52 -1.48
N VAL A 23 10.04 1.59 -1.33
CA VAL A 23 8.64 1.80 -1.72
C VAL A 23 7.82 2.18 -0.50
N ILE A 24 7.14 3.31 -0.54
CA ILE A 24 6.26 3.79 0.53
C ILE A 24 4.84 4.07 0.02
N PRO A 25 3.82 4.03 0.88
CA PRO A 25 2.45 4.36 0.49
C PRO A 25 2.33 5.80 -0.05
N TYR A 26 1.55 5.97 -1.10
CA TYR A 26 1.09 7.29 -1.52
C TYR A 26 -0.02 7.79 -0.59
N VAL A 27 0.17 9.00 -0.06
CA VAL A 27 -0.78 9.74 0.77
C VAL A 27 -0.88 11.15 0.21
N ALA A 28 -2.06 11.50 -0.31
CA ALA A 28 -2.30 12.79 -0.94
C ALA A 28 -1.98 13.95 0.02
N GLY A 29 -1.27 14.97 -0.47
CA GLY A 29 -0.87 16.16 0.29
C GLY A 29 0.44 16.01 1.08
N VAL A 30 0.85 14.78 1.39
CA VAL A 30 2.10 14.47 2.11
C VAL A 30 3.17 13.96 1.16
N SER A 31 2.81 13.00 0.29
CA SER A 31 3.75 12.37 -0.63
C SER A 31 4.42 13.36 -1.58
N GLU A 32 3.73 14.42 -2.00
CA GLU A 32 4.26 15.48 -2.86
C GLU A 32 5.35 16.29 -2.15
N LYS A 33 5.13 16.59 -0.87
CA LYS A 33 6.10 17.32 -0.04
C LYS A 33 7.33 16.46 0.22
N LEU A 34 7.10 15.20 0.63
CA LEU A 34 8.16 14.23 0.89
C LEU A 34 9.02 13.97 -0.35
N ARG A 35 8.40 13.90 -1.53
CA ARG A 35 9.13 13.72 -2.79
C ARG A 35 10.15 14.83 -3.03
N ARG A 36 9.78 16.10 -2.77
CA ARG A 36 10.71 17.24 -2.87
C ARG A 36 11.87 17.13 -1.88
N VAL A 37 11.59 16.70 -0.65
CA VAL A 37 12.62 16.50 0.39
C VAL A 37 13.57 15.37 -0.01
N PHE A 38 13.04 14.21 -0.42
CA PHE A 38 13.87 13.06 -0.83
C PHE A 38 14.74 13.36 -2.05
N SER A 39 14.23 14.12 -3.03
CA SER A 39 15.01 14.57 -4.19
C SER A 39 16.20 15.46 -3.77
N LYS A 40 16.04 16.35 -2.78
CA LYS A 40 17.16 17.18 -2.27
C LYS A 40 18.26 16.34 -1.63
N HIS A 41 17.90 15.22 -1.00
CA HIS A 41 18.84 14.33 -0.34
C HIS A 41 19.33 13.18 -1.25
N ASN A 42 19.02 13.20 -2.55
CA ASN A 42 19.35 12.13 -3.51
C ASN A 42 18.83 10.74 -3.08
N ILE A 43 17.70 10.69 -2.37
CA ILE A 43 17.07 9.44 -1.92
C ILE A 43 16.02 9.02 -2.96
N SER A 44 16.23 7.86 -3.57
CA SER A 44 15.27 7.27 -4.51
C SER A 44 14.13 6.58 -3.75
N VAL A 45 12.92 7.13 -3.89
CA VAL A 45 11.71 6.64 -3.23
C VAL A 45 10.56 6.52 -4.24
N TYR A 46 9.91 5.35 -4.27
CA TYR A 46 8.70 5.14 -5.08
C TYR A 46 7.46 5.16 -4.20
N PHE A 47 6.44 5.88 -4.67
CA PHE A 47 5.15 5.94 -4.00
C PHE A 47 4.17 4.94 -4.64
N ARG A 48 3.69 3.97 -3.87
CA ARG A 48 2.67 3.02 -4.32
C ARG A 48 1.30 3.38 -3.72
N PRO A 49 0.22 3.48 -4.51
CA PRO A 49 -1.12 3.66 -3.96
C PRO A 49 -1.48 2.45 -3.09
N SER A 50 -1.78 2.69 -1.82
CA SER A 50 -2.07 1.66 -0.81
C SER A 50 -3.48 1.07 -0.90
N ASN A 51 -4.37 1.72 -1.65
CA ASN A 51 -5.79 1.40 -1.69
C ASN A 51 -6.19 0.83 -3.06
N THR A 52 -5.61 -0.31 -3.43
CA THR A 52 -6.11 -0.99 -4.63
C THR A 52 -7.52 -1.52 -4.36
N LEU A 53 -8.41 -1.38 -5.36
CA LEU A 53 -9.78 -1.90 -5.29
C LEU A 53 -9.80 -3.38 -4.86
N ARG A 54 -8.81 -4.15 -5.36
CA ARG A 54 -8.57 -5.54 -4.99
C ARG A 54 -8.43 -5.71 -3.48
N GLN A 55 -7.57 -4.96 -2.80
CA GLN A 55 -7.37 -5.10 -1.34
C GLN A 55 -8.62 -4.81 -0.51
N LYS A 56 -9.49 -3.89 -0.97
CA LYS A 56 -10.75 -3.59 -0.26
C LYS A 56 -11.83 -4.63 -0.51
N LEU A 57 -11.89 -5.19 -1.72
CA LEU A 57 -13.01 -6.02 -2.17
C LEU A 57 -12.74 -7.53 -2.21
N VAL A 58 -11.49 -8.00 -2.04
CA VAL A 58 -11.14 -9.44 -2.08
C VAL A 58 -11.41 -10.21 -0.77
N HIS A 59 -12.20 -9.67 0.14
CA HIS A 59 -12.83 -10.49 1.17
C HIS A 59 -14.27 -10.77 0.74
N PRO A 60 -14.52 -11.71 -0.19
CA PRO A 60 -15.88 -12.03 -0.63
C PRO A 60 -16.77 -12.62 0.48
N LYS A 61 -16.20 -12.92 1.66
CA LYS A 61 -16.93 -13.33 2.85
C LYS A 61 -16.33 -12.64 4.06
N ASP A 62 -17.18 -11.94 4.83
CA ASP A 62 -16.79 -11.46 6.15
C ASP A 62 -16.37 -12.64 7.03
N LYS A 63 -15.33 -12.45 7.83
CA LYS A 63 -14.90 -13.50 8.77
C LYS A 63 -15.98 -13.65 9.83
N THR A 64 -16.72 -14.76 9.78
CA THR A 64 -17.67 -15.10 10.84
C THR A 64 -16.91 -15.21 12.15
N PRO A 65 -17.32 -14.49 13.21
CA PRO A 65 -16.67 -14.58 14.49
C PRO A 65 -16.82 -16.01 15.05
N LYS A 66 -15.81 -16.48 15.80
CA LYS A 66 -15.70 -17.89 16.21
C LYS A 66 -16.94 -18.43 16.93
N HIS A 67 -17.68 -17.58 17.61
CA HIS A 67 -18.92 -17.95 18.32
C HIS A 67 -20.13 -18.23 17.42
N LYS A 68 -20.10 -17.83 16.13
CA LYS A 68 -21.15 -18.11 15.14
C LYS A 68 -20.74 -19.15 14.10
N LEU A 69 -19.57 -19.77 14.27
CA LEU A 69 -19.11 -20.84 13.39
C LEU A 69 -19.79 -22.13 13.80
N ASN A 70 -20.39 -22.82 12.83
CA ASN A 70 -20.94 -24.16 13.04
C ASN A 70 -19.79 -25.18 13.16
N ASN A 71 -19.93 -26.22 13.99
CA ASN A 71 -18.92 -27.25 14.25
C ASN A 71 -17.62 -26.80 14.95
N VAL A 72 -17.66 -25.77 15.80
CA VAL A 72 -16.50 -25.42 16.65
C VAL A 72 -16.49 -26.28 17.91
N VAL A 73 -15.40 -27.01 18.13
CA VAL A 73 -15.13 -27.71 19.39
C VAL A 73 -14.69 -26.67 20.43
N CYS A 74 -15.57 -26.34 21.37
CA CYS A 74 -15.23 -25.52 22.53
C CYS A 74 -14.72 -26.43 23.65
N ALA A 75 -13.50 -26.19 24.14
CA ALA A 75 -13.03 -26.82 25.36
C ALA A 75 -13.85 -26.26 26.53
N VAL A 76 -14.65 -27.11 27.18
CA VAL A 76 -15.33 -26.76 28.43
C VAL A 76 -14.31 -26.96 29.55
N GLN A 77 -14.12 -25.94 30.38
CA GLN A 77 -13.32 -26.10 31.60
C GLN A 77 -14.15 -26.88 32.62
N CYS A 78 -13.62 -28.02 33.05
CA CYS A 78 -14.13 -28.80 34.18
C CYS A 78 -13.62 -28.21 35.50
#